data_AF-A0A940ZTI6-F1
#
_entry.id   AF-A0A940ZTI6-F1
#
_cell.length_a   1.000
_cell.length_b   1.000
_cell.length_c   1.000
_cell.angle_alpha   90.00
_cell.angle_beta   90.00
_cell.angle_gamma   90.00
#
_symmetry.space_group_name_H-M   'P 1'
#
loop_
_entity.id
_entity.type
_entity.pdbx_description
1 polymer ?
#
loop_
_entity_poly.entity_id
_entity_poly.type
_entity_poly.pdbx_seq_one_letter_code
_entity_poly.pdbx_strand_id
1 'polypeptide(L)'
;MKEPDIRKWHRWTAIVIAPLLVAQAVSGIFLSVDWLLGIHRRTAEEIKETIPPLLRLWDMILVEIHYGPGVGGAFYHILLGIGAVWVAVSGFMIFLKIRARQTKV
;
A
#
# COMPACT_ATOMS: atom_id res chain seq x y z
N MET A 1 -16.23 -21.32 5.57
CA MET A 1 -16.79 -20.53 4.46
C MET A 1 -16.80 -21.34 3.18
N LYS A 2 -17.85 -21.21 2.37
CA LYS A 2 -17.90 -21.85 1.05
C LYS A 2 -16.95 -21.10 0.11
N GLU A 3 -16.49 -21.76 -0.95
CA GLU A 3 -15.57 -21.15 -1.91
C GLU A 3 -16.09 -19.84 -2.56
N PRO A 4 -17.39 -19.73 -2.91
CA PRO A 4 -17.94 -18.47 -3.42
C PRO A 4 -17.78 -17.31 -2.43
N ASP A 5 -17.91 -17.58 -1.13
CA ASP A 5 -17.79 -16.56 -0.08
C ASP A 5 -16.35 -16.05 0.00
N ILE A 6 -15.36 -16.96 -0.03
CA ILE A 6 -13.93 -16.59 0.00
C ILE A 6 -13.59 -15.69 -1.19
N ARG A 7 -14.09 -16.03 -2.39
CA ARG A 7 -13.89 -15.21 -3.60
C ARG A 7 -14.58 -13.85 -3.50
N LYS A 8 -15.75 -13.76 -2.88
CA LYS A 8 -16.46 -12.49 -2.67
C LYS A 8 -15.67 -11.60 -1.72
N TRP A 9 -15.29 -12.12 -0.55
CA TRP A 9 -14.52 -11.37 0.45
C TRP A 9 -13.14 -10.96 -0.05
N HIS A 10 -12.39 -11.85 -0.70
CA HIS A 10 -11.10 -11.53 -1.32
C HIS A 10 -11.21 -10.32 -2.26
N ARG A 11 -12.22 -10.31 -3.15
CA ARG A 11 -12.43 -9.22 -4.11
C ARG A 11 -12.77 -7.90 -3.42
N TRP A 12 -13.69 -7.91 -2.45
CA TRP A 12 -14.04 -6.70 -1.73
C TRP A 12 -12.88 -6.13 -0.94
N THR A 13 -12.15 -6.99 -0.20
CA THR A 13 -10.96 -6.54 0.53
C THR A 13 -9.91 -6.00 -0.45
N ALA A 14 -9.64 -6.71 -1.55
CA ALA A 14 -8.68 -6.27 -2.57
C ALA A 14 -9.05 -4.90 -3.17
N ILE A 15 -10.32 -4.67 -3.51
CA ILE A 15 -10.77 -3.38 -4.06
C ILE A 15 -10.55 -2.23 -3.07
N VAL A 16 -10.78 -2.47 -1.78
CA VAL A 16 -10.61 -1.44 -0.74
C VAL A 16 -9.14 -1.17 -0.47
N ILE A 17 -8.30 -2.22 -0.36
CA ILE A 17 -6.90 -2.04 0.03
C ILE A 17 -5.98 -1.69 -1.14
N ALA A 18 -6.34 -2.07 -2.38
CA ALA A 18 -5.44 -1.89 -3.53
C ALA A 18 -5.04 -0.44 -3.78
N PRO A 19 -5.94 0.56 -3.75
CA PRO A 19 -5.54 1.96 -3.91
C PRO A 19 -4.55 2.41 -2.84
N LEU A 20 -4.73 1.95 -1.60
CA LEU A 20 -3.86 2.27 -0.46
C LEU A 20 -2.49 1.60 -0.61
N LEU A 21 -2.45 0.34 -1.04
CA LEU A 21 -1.20 -0.36 -1.32
C LEU A 21 -0.44 0.26 -2.49
N VAL A 22 -1.14 0.70 -3.54
CA VAL A 22 -0.53 1.42 -4.66
C VAL A 22 0.06 2.73 -4.18
N ALA A 23 -0.69 3.53 -3.42
CA ALA A 23 -0.19 4.78 -2.84
C ALA A 23 1.07 4.53 -2.00
N GLN A 24 1.04 3.53 -1.11
CA GLN A 24 2.16 3.15 -0.24
C GLN A 24 3.39 2.68 -1.03
N ALA A 25 3.18 1.85 -2.06
CA ALA A 25 4.27 1.32 -2.89
C ALA A 25 4.91 2.41 -3.74
N VAL A 26 4.10 3.27 -4.37
CA VAL A 26 4.58 4.40 -5.17
C VAL A 26 5.35 5.35 -4.28
N SER A 27 4.79 5.79 -3.14
CA SER A 27 5.50 6.70 -2.24
C SER A 27 6.81 6.11 -1.71
N GLY A 28 6.83 4.82 -1.39
CA GLY A 28 8.05 4.13 -0.96
C GLY A 28 9.15 4.09 -2.03
N ILE A 29 8.78 3.89 -3.30
CA ILE A 29 9.73 3.93 -4.41
C ILE A 29 10.35 5.32 -4.54
N PHE A 30 9.52 6.38 -4.54
CA PHE A 30 9.99 7.76 -4.64
C PHE A 30 10.93 8.12 -3.48
N LEU A 31 10.53 7.84 -2.24
CA LEU A 31 11.36 8.09 -1.06
C LEU A 31 12.69 7.31 -1.11
N SER A 32 12.67 6.06 -1.58
CA SER A 32 13.88 5.24 -1.71
C SER A 32 14.82 5.80 -2.77
N VAL A 33 14.29 6.30 -3.91
CA VAL A 33 15.08 6.94 -4.97
C VAL A 33 15.66 8.27 -4.49
N ASP A 34 14.87 9.11 -3.82
CA ASP A 34 15.35 10.38 -3.26
C ASP A 34 16.48 10.18 -2.25
N TRP A 35 16.37 9.13 -1.42
CA TRP A 35 17.42 8.72 -0.49
C TRP A 35 18.66 8.22 -1.24
N LEU A 36 18.48 7.33 -2.22
CA LEU A 36 19.58 6.76 -3.01
C LEU A 36 20.38 7.81 -3.79
N LEU A 37 19.69 8.81 -4.34
CA LEU A 37 20.30 9.91 -5.09
C LEU A 37 20.83 11.04 -4.19
N GLY A 38 20.61 10.96 -2.87
CA GLY A 38 21.05 11.97 -1.91
C GLY A 38 20.33 13.33 -2.04
N ILE A 39 19.20 13.37 -2.75
CA ILE A 39 18.43 14.62 -3.01
C ILE A 39 17.89 15.18 -1.69
N HIS A 40 17.47 14.30 -0.77
CA HIS A 40 16.85 14.65 0.52
C HIS A 40 17.72 15.53 1.43
N ARG A 41 19.06 15.54 1.24
CA ARG A 41 19.97 16.43 1.99
C ARG A 41 20.07 17.83 1.41
N ARG A 42 19.80 18.03 0.11
CA ARG A 42 19.91 19.34 -0.55
C ARG A 42 18.66 20.21 -0.39
N THR A 43 17.47 19.60 -0.35
CA THR A 43 16.20 20.33 -0.30
C THR A 43 15.86 20.94 1.06
N ALA A 44 16.38 20.39 2.16
CA ALA A 44 16.13 20.90 3.52
C ALA A 44 16.78 22.27 3.81
N GLU A 45 17.80 22.66 3.05
CA GLU A 45 18.50 23.95 3.23
C GLU A 45 17.93 25.09 2.37
N GLU A 46 17.22 24.81 1.26
CA GLU A 46 16.86 25.84 0.27
C GLU A 46 15.37 26.19 0.14
N ILE A 47 14.42 25.33 0.55
CA ILE A 47 13.00 25.58 0.27
C ILE A 47 12.28 26.15 1.48
N LYS A 48 12.50 27.44 1.72
CA LYS A 48 11.75 28.25 2.68
C LYS A 48 10.83 29.26 2.01
N GLU A 49 10.33 29.01 0.81
CA GLU A 49 9.35 29.88 0.17
C GLU A 49 8.25 29.10 -0.58
N THR A 50 7.02 29.28 -0.11
CA THR A 50 5.73 29.05 -0.77
C THR A 50 5.62 27.83 -1.71
N ILE A 51 5.51 26.64 -1.11
CA ILE A 51 5.26 25.39 -1.86
C ILE A 51 3.83 25.40 -2.46
N PRO A 52 3.67 25.22 -3.78
CA PRO A 52 2.37 25.09 -4.46
C PRO A 52 1.46 24.02 -3.83
N PRO A 53 0.12 24.17 -3.86
CA PRO A 53 -0.81 23.23 -3.23
C PRO A 53 -0.65 21.78 -3.70
N LEU A 54 -0.32 21.57 -4.99
CA LEU A 54 -0.09 20.22 -5.53
C LEU A 54 1.15 19.56 -4.90
N LEU A 55 2.23 20.31 -4.70
CA LEU A 55 3.45 19.80 -4.08
C LEU A 55 3.26 19.53 -2.59
N ARG A 56 2.44 20.32 -1.89
CA ARG A 56 2.02 20.01 -0.51
C ARG A 56 1.21 18.71 -0.42
N LEU A 57 0.31 18.47 -1.37
CA LEU A 57 -0.42 17.22 -1.44
C LEU A 57 0.53 16.04 -1.66
N TRP A 58 1.55 16.21 -2.49
CA TRP A 58 2.60 15.23 -2.70
C TRP A 58 3.43 14.97 -1.44
N ASP A 59 3.85 16.00 -0.69
CA ASP A 59 4.56 15.84 0.59
C ASP A 59 3.71 15.09 1.63
N MET A 60 2.41 15.40 1.71
CA MET A 60 1.48 14.70 2.59
C MET A 60 1.36 13.21 2.22
N ILE A 61 1.24 12.89 0.93
CA ILE A 61 1.17 11.49 0.47
C ILE A 61 2.51 10.77 0.70
N LEU A 62 3.63 11.42 0.37
CA LEU A 62 4.96 10.85 0.44
C LEU A 62 5.41 10.62 1.87
N VAL A 63 5.19 11.57 2.78
CA VAL A 63 5.76 11.50 4.13
C VAL A 63 4.71 11.06 5.15
N GLU A 64 3.55 11.71 5.16
CA GLU A 64 2.57 11.52 6.23
C GLU A 64 1.79 10.21 6.08
N ILE A 65 1.28 9.90 4.88
CA ILE A 65 0.59 8.63 4.63
C ILE A 65 1.58 7.47 4.63
N HIS A 66 2.77 7.64 4.03
CA HIS A 66 3.75 6.57 3.94
C HIS A 66 4.34 6.19 5.31
N TYR A 67 4.89 7.16 6.05
CA TYR A 67 5.51 6.89 7.34
C TYR A 67 4.49 6.80 8.47
N GLY A 68 3.30 7.38 8.31
CA GLY A 68 2.20 7.35 9.29
C GLY A 68 2.66 7.70 10.70
N PRO A 69 3.29 8.88 10.91
CA PRO A 69 3.76 9.25 12.25
C PRO A 69 2.60 9.31 13.25
N GLY A 70 2.85 8.82 14.46
CA GLY A 70 1.88 8.82 15.55
C GLY A 70 0.88 7.67 15.52
N VAL A 71 -0.08 7.72 16.45
CA VAL A 71 -0.99 6.58 16.74
C VAL A 71 -1.93 6.29 15.57
N GLY A 72 -2.46 7.33 14.90
CA GLY A 72 -3.38 7.16 13.78
C GLY A 72 -2.74 6.44 12.59
N GLY A 73 -1.50 6.80 12.25
CA GLY A 73 -0.74 6.13 11.19
C GLY A 73 -0.44 4.67 11.53
N ALA A 74 -0.06 4.37 12.78
CA ALA A 74 0.14 3.00 13.23
C ALA A 74 -1.11 2.12 13.04
N PHE A 75 -2.29 2.63 13.38
CA PHE A 75 -3.56 1.93 13.13
C PHE A 75 -3.81 1.70 11.63
N TYR A 76 -3.58 2.72 10.80
CA TYR A 76 -3.68 2.60 9.35
C TYR A 76 -2.78 1.49 8.79
N HIS A 77 -1.50 1.45 9.18
CA HIS A 77 -0.56 0.43 8.69
C HIS A 77 -0.90 -0.98 9.18
N ILE A 78 -1.37 -1.13 10.42
CA ILE A 78 -1.82 -2.42 10.94
C ILE A 78 -3.01 -2.93 10.12
N LEU A 79 -4.01 -2.08 9.88
CA LEU A 79 -5.19 -2.47 9.08
C LEU A 79 -4.81 -2.80 7.64
N LEU A 80 -3.93 -1.98 7.03
CA LEU A 80 -3.44 -2.22 5.68
C LEU A 80 -2.65 -3.52 5.58
N GLY A 81 -1.78 -3.80 6.56
CA GLY A 81 -1.01 -5.03 6.67
C GLY A 81 -1.88 -6.27 6.82
N ILE A 82 -2.88 -6.22 7.72
CA ILE A 82 -3.87 -7.30 7.88
C ILE A 82 -4.61 -7.54 6.56
N GLY A 83 -5.06 -6.47 5.89
CA GLY A 83 -5.74 -6.57 4.60
C GLY A 83 -4.86 -7.21 3.53
N ALA A 84 -3.58 -6.80 3.44
CA ALA A 84 -2.62 -7.35 2.49
C ALA A 84 -2.37 -8.84 2.73
N VAL A 85 -2.15 -9.25 3.98
CA VAL A 85 -1.99 -10.66 4.36
C VAL A 85 -3.25 -11.45 3.99
N TRP A 86 -4.43 -10.93 4.30
CA TRP A 86 -5.70 -11.56 3.95
C TRP A 86 -5.83 -11.78 2.44
N VAL A 87 -5.57 -10.76 1.62
CA VAL A 87 -5.66 -10.86 0.15
C VAL A 87 -4.63 -11.86 -0.39
N ALA A 88 -3.40 -11.85 0.12
CA ALA A 88 -2.37 -12.81 -0.29
C ALA A 88 -2.75 -14.26 0.05
N VAL A 89 -3.12 -14.54 1.30
CA VAL A 89 -3.51 -15.87 1.76
C VAL A 89 -4.75 -16.37 1.03
N SER A 90 -5.80 -15.54 0.95
CA SER A 90 -7.04 -15.93 0.27
C SER A 90 -6.84 -16.13 -1.24
N GLY A 91 -6.00 -15.31 -1.89
CA GLY A 91 -5.61 -15.49 -3.29
C GLY A 91 -4.88 -16.81 -3.52
N PHE A 92 -3.92 -17.14 -2.65
CA PHE A 92 -3.20 -18.42 -2.70
C PHE A 92 -4.13 -19.62 -2.50
N MET A 93 -5.06 -19.56 -1.54
CA MET A 93 -6.07 -20.60 -1.34
C MET A 93 -6.98 -20.77 -2.57
N ILE A 94 -7.40 -19.67 -3.19
CA ILE A 94 -8.20 -19.72 -4.43
C ILE A 94 -7.41 -20.40 -5.55
N PHE A 95 -6.13 -20.06 -5.70
CA PHE A 95 -5.24 -20.69 -6.67
C PHE A 95 -5.11 -22.21 -6.46
N LEU A 96 -4.82 -22.65 -5.23
CA LEU A 96 -4.72 -24.07 -4.91
C LEU A 96 -6.00 -24.84 -5.24
N LYS A 97 -7.17 -24.26 -4.94
CA LYS A 97 -8.47 -24.87 -5.25
C LYS A 97 -8.74 -24.98 -6.75
N ILE A 98 -8.35 -23.98 -7.53
CA ILE A 98 -8.45 -24.03 -9.00
C ILE A 98 -7.53 -25.13 -9.55
N ARG A 99 -6.27 -25.17 -9.09
CA ARG A 99 -5.29 -26.17 -9.52
C ARG A 99 -5.73 -27.59 -9.21
N ALA A 100 -6.26 -27.83 -8.00
CA ALA A 100 -6.76 -29.14 -7.60
C ALA A 100 -7.96 -29.65 -8.42
N ARG A 101 -8.73 -28.75 -9.06
CA ARG A 101 -9.79 -29.13 -10.00
C ARG A 101 -9.24 -29.49 -11.37
N GLN A 102 -8.23 -28.75 -11.83
CA GLN A 102 -7.61 -29.00 -13.14
C GLN A 102 -6.86 -30.32 -13.20
N THR A 103 -6.33 -30.82 -12.08
CA THR A 103 -5.64 -32.11 -12.01
C THR A 103 -6.55 -33.33 -11.89
N LYS A 104 -7.87 -33.13 -11.75
CA LYS A 104 -8.87 -34.21 -11.62
C LYS A 104 -9.66 -34.45 -12.92
N VAL A 105 -9.37 -33.67 -13.96
CA VAL A 105 -9.86 -33.82 -15.33
C VAL A 105 -8.73 -34.42 -16.15
#